data_AF-A0A2U3ABE4-F1
#
_entry.id   AF-A0A2U3ABE4-F1
#
_cell.length_a   1.000
_cell.length_b   1.000
_cell.length_c   1.000
_cell.angle_alpha   90.00
_cell.angle_beta   90.00
_cell.angle_gamma   90.00
#
_symmetry.space_group_name_H-M   'P 1'
#
loop_
_entity.id
_entity.type
_entity.pdbx_description
1 polymer ?
#
loop_
_entity_poly.entity_id
_entity_poly.type
_entity_poly.pdbx_seq_one_letter_code
_entity_poly.pdbx_strand_id
1 'polypeptide(L)'
;MLSNFEISKYMQDHKMYKGFEIAQTDCKAVPEGSHLLYKKGFDQLYFIKIIENKLNKESNEKIEAIEVVETYKFSMYDTVQFDQYAMSQKYSFTAETGESLTLKTWLSTASLRSIMPSRIKIKIVERKWYNKIIGFRSNQPSKMIAATLVYITFFVALIKFLMER
;
A
#
# COMPACT_ATOMS: atom_id res chain seq x y z
N MET A 1 6.56 11.04 15.75
CA MET A 1 6.53 10.12 14.60
C MET A 1 7.51 10.67 13.59
N LEU A 2 8.63 9.98 13.38
CA LEU A 2 9.65 10.39 12.42
C LEU A 2 9.08 10.46 11.01
N SER A 3 9.50 11.45 10.24
CA SER A 3 9.16 11.57 8.83
C SER A 3 10.04 10.66 7.97
N ASN A 4 9.53 10.18 6.83
CA ASN A 4 10.34 9.45 5.83
C ASN A 4 11.59 10.24 5.40
N PHE A 5 11.52 11.57 5.45
CA PHE A 5 12.64 12.46 5.13
C PHE A 5 13.77 12.34 6.16
N GLU A 6 13.46 12.37 7.46
CA GLU A 6 14.46 12.22 8.54
C GLU A 6 15.15 10.86 8.46
N ILE A 7 14.39 9.81 8.14
CA ILE A 7 14.93 8.46 8.03
C ILE A 7 15.82 8.30 6.80
N SER A 8 15.39 8.86 5.66
CA SER A 8 16.20 8.90 4.44
C SER A 8 17.50 9.67 4.65
N LYS A 9 17.48 10.77 5.41
CA LYS A 9 18.68 11.53 5.76
C LYS A 9 19.65 10.67 6.59
N TYR A 10 19.17 10.03 7.67
CA TYR A 10 19.98 9.11 8.46
C TYR A 10 20.60 8.00 7.60
N MET A 11 19.83 7.44 6.66
CA MET A 11 20.33 6.41 5.74
C MET A 11 21.42 6.93 4.79
N GLN A 12 21.36 8.19 4.34
CA GLN A 12 22.39 8.77 3.48
C GLN A 12 23.73 8.93 4.19
N ASP A 13 23.69 9.23 5.50
CA ASP A 13 24.88 9.39 6.33
C ASP A 13 25.57 8.04 6.62
N HIS A 14 24.88 6.91 6.40
CA HIS A 14 25.36 5.55 6.68
C HIS A 14 25.61 4.74 5.39
N LYS A 15 26.87 4.37 5.15
CA LYS A 15 27.29 3.65 3.93
C LYS A 15 26.50 2.37 3.63
N MET A 16 26.04 1.66 4.66
CA MET A 16 25.29 0.41 4.53
C MET A 16 23.95 0.57 3.79
N TYR A 17 23.34 1.75 3.84
CA TYR A 17 22.05 2.04 3.21
C TYR A 17 22.17 2.72 1.85
N LYS A 18 23.37 2.81 1.28
CA LYS A 18 23.60 3.53 0.03
C LYS A 18 22.79 2.94 -1.14
N GLY A 19 21.91 3.78 -1.69
CA GLY A 19 21.02 3.45 -2.80
C GLY A 19 19.79 2.66 -2.40
N PHE A 20 19.52 2.50 -1.10
CA PHE A 20 18.23 2.03 -0.62
C PHE A 20 17.26 3.20 -0.48
N GLU A 21 16.00 2.93 -0.78
CA GLU A 21 14.87 3.83 -0.58
C GLU A 21 13.97 3.26 0.52
N ILE A 22 13.17 4.15 1.12
CA ILE A 22 12.27 3.81 2.22
C ILE A 22 10.83 4.14 1.88
N ALA A 23 9.90 3.27 2.27
CA ALA A 23 8.47 3.54 2.20
C ALA A 23 7.78 3.05 3.47
N GLN A 24 6.80 3.80 3.97
CA GLN A 24 6.00 3.35 5.10
C GLN A 24 5.16 2.13 4.69
N THR A 25 5.04 1.17 5.60
CA THR A 25 4.31 -0.08 5.36
C THR A 25 3.43 -0.45 6.54
N ASP A 26 2.36 -1.17 6.23
CA ASP A 26 1.51 -1.87 7.19
C ASP A 26 1.29 -3.28 6.64
N CYS A 27 1.96 -4.24 7.26
CA CYS A 27 1.85 -5.65 6.94
C CYS A 27 1.45 -6.43 8.19
N LYS A 28 0.31 -7.13 8.12
CA LYS A 28 -0.18 -7.95 9.23
C LYS A 28 0.76 -9.11 9.57
N ALA A 29 1.52 -9.61 8.60
CA ALA A 29 2.48 -10.68 8.80
C ALA A 29 3.74 -10.21 9.55
N VAL A 30 4.05 -8.91 9.49
CA VAL A 30 5.21 -8.30 10.15
C VAL A 30 4.76 -7.09 10.95
N PRO A 31 4.10 -7.28 12.11
CA PRO A 31 3.49 -6.20 12.86
C PRO A 31 4.51 -5.20 13.43
N GLU A 32 5.76 -5.63 13.62
CA GLU A 32 6.85 -4.75 14.10
C GLU A 32 7.52 -3.96 12.96
N GLY A 33 7.27 -4.34 11.70
CA GLY A 33 7.82 -3.70 10.52
C GLY A 33 7.05 -2.44 10.17
N SER A 34 7.62 -1.28 10.50
CA SER A 34 7.00 0.03 10.26
C SER A 34 7.28 0.59 8.86
N HIS A 35 8.45 0.25 8.30
CA HIS A 35 8.88 0.72 7.00
C HIS A 35 9.46 -0.44 6.17
N LEU A 36 9.48 -0.23 4.86
CA LEU A 36 10.13 -1.09 3.88
C LEU A 36 11.39 -0.40 3.40
N LEU A 37 12.49 -1.14 3.43
CA LEU A 37 13.71 -0.81 2.72
C LEU A 37 13.73 -1.59 1.40
N TYR A 38 13.96 -0.89 0.30
CA TYR A 38 14.02 -1.50 -1.02
C TYR A 38 15.06 -0.81 -1.89
N LYS A 39 15.54 -1.53 -2.91
CA LYS A 39 16.53 -1.02 -3.85
C LYS A 39 16.30 -1.58 -5.23
N LYS A 40 16.40 -0.73 -6.25
CA LYS A 40 16.27 -1.15 -7.64
C LYS A 40 17.33 -2.20 -7.97
N GLY A 41 16.90 -3.30 -8.58
CA GLY A 41 17.77 -4.43 -8.93
C GLY A 41 18.07 -5.41 -7.78
N PHE A 42 17.47 -5.21 -6.60
CA PHE A 42 17.56 -6.17 -5.49
C PHE A 42 16.28 -6.99 -5.43
N ASP A 43 16.42 -8.32 -5.35
CA ASP A 43 15.31 -9.28 -5.27
C ASP A 43 14.64 -9.32 -3.88
N GLN A 44 14.85 -8.31 -3.04
CA GLN A 44 14.51 -8.36 -1.61
C GLN A 44 13.85 -7.09 -1.11
N LEU A 45 12.89 -7.27 -0.20
CA LEU A 45 12.25 -6.26 0.61
C LEU A 45 12.62 -6.50 2.07
N TYR A 46 13.18 -5.50 2.73
CA TYR A 46 13.47 -5.59 4.16
C TYR A 46 12.42 -4.81 4.93
N PHE A 47 11.74 -5.48 5.85
CA PHE A 47 10.88 -4.83 6.81
C PHE A 47 11.75 -4.34 7.95
N ILE A 48 11.66 -3.05 8.23
CA ILE A 48 12.50 -2.40 9.22
C ILE A 48 11.68 -1.75 10.33
N LYS A 49 12.28 -1.76 11.51
CA LYS A 49 11.83 -1.06 12.70
C LYS A 49 12.84 0.03 13.02
N ILE A 50 12.33 1.21 13.33
CA ILE A 50 13.16 2.37 13.63
C ILE A 50 13.19 2.53 15.14
N ILE A 51 14.39 2.54 15.70
CA ILE A 51 14.63 2.74 17.12
C ILE A 51 14.91 4.23 17.30
N GLU A 52 13.97 4.93 17.94
CA GLU A 52 14.08 6.36 18.22
C GLU A 52 14.89 6.58 19.50
N ASN A 53 15.85 7.52 19.47
CA ASN A 53 16.59 7.91 20.67
C ASN A 53 15.67 8.75 21.58
N LYS A 54 15.17 8.13 22.66
CA LYS A 54 14.24 8.78 23.62
C LYS A 54 14.94 9.61 24.69
N LEU A 55 16.26 9.47 24.83
CA LEU A 55 17.01 10.01 25.96
C LEU A 55 17.64 11.38 25.68
N ASN A 56 17.79 11.78 24.41
CA ASN A 56 18.58 12.95 24.07
C ASN A 56 17.78 13.99 23.26
N LYS A 57 17.09 14.90 23.96
CA LYS A 57 16.38 16.03 23.34
C LYS A 57 17.32 17.06 22.70
N GLU A 58 18.62 17.00 22.99
CA GLU A 58 19.65 17.94 22.52
C GLU A 58 20.52 17.39 21.38
N SER A 59 20.51 16.07 21.11
CA SER A 59 21.23 15.55 19.95
C SER A 59 20.42 15.74 18.66
N ASN A 60 21.07 16.21 17.60
CA ASN A 60 20.45 16.33 16.27
C ASN A 60 20.04 14.96 15.67
N GLU A 61 20.52 13.84 16.23
CA GLU A 61 20.20 12.49 15.79
C GLU A 61 19.01 11.90 16.56
N LYS A 62 17.83 11.93 15.94
CA LYS A 62 16.59 11.37 16.50
C LYS A 62 16.49 9.85 16.34
N ILE A 63 17.32 9.26 15.48
CA ILE A 63 17.33 7.84 15.14
C ILE A 63 18.56 7.22 15.79
N GLU A 64 18.35 6.23 16.66
CA GLU A 64 19.41 5.48 17.31
C GLU A 64 19.88 4.34 16.41
N ALA A 65 18.94 3.55 15.89
CA ALA A 65 19.23 2.43 15.01
C ALA A 65 18.06 2.09 14.08
N ILE A 66 18.38 1.36 13.01
CA ILE A 66 17.42 0.72 12.13
C ILE A 66 17.66 -0.78 12.21
N GLU A 67 16.63 -1.53 12.59
CA GLU A 67 16.67 -2.98 12.72
C GLU A 67 15.86 -3.63 11.61
N VAL A 68 16.42 -4.66 10.97
CA VAL A 68 15.69 -5.49 10.01
C VAL A 68 14.94 -6.55 10.80
N VAL A 69 13.61 -6.46 10.76
CA VAL A 69 12.71 -7.40 11.45
C VAL A 69 12.46 -8.63 10.59
N GLU A 70 12.31 -8.43 9.28
CA GLU A 70 11.97 -9.53 8.37
C GLU A 70 12.47 -9.24 6.96
N THR A 71 12.81 -10.29 6.21
CA THR A 71 13.29 -10.16 4.83
C THR A 71 12.46 -11.02 3.89
N TYR A 72 11.83 -10.37 2.91
CA TYR A 72 11.05 -11.05 1.89
C TYR A 72 11.79 -11.04 0.57
N LYS A 73 11.91 -12.21 -0.05
CA LYS A 73 12.48 -12.34 -1.39
C LYS A 73 11.36 -12.40 -2.41
N PHE A 74 11.42 -11.54 -3.42
CA PHE A 74 10.50 -11.59 -4.55
C PHE A 74 10.55 -12.96 -5.23
N SER A 75 11.70 -13.63 -5.16
CA SER A 75 11.86 -14.95 -5.74
C SER A 75 10.95 -16.06 -5.21
N MET A 76 10.35 -15.87 -4.04
CA MET A 76 9.42 -16.81 -3.43
C MET A 76 7.99 -16.70 -3.97
N TYR A 77 7.73 -15.72 -4.84
CA TYR A 77 6.39 -15.41 -5.33
C TYR A 77 6.32 -15.46 -6.85
N ASP A 78 5.16 -15.89 -7.36
CA ASP A 78 4.93 -16.05 -8.79
C ASP A 78 3.95 -15.02 -9.33
N THR A 79 3.02 -14.59 -8.48
CA THR A 79 2.01 -13.61 -8.86
C THR A 79 1.92 -12.49 -7.82
N VAL A 80 1.73 -11.27 -8.32
CA VAL A 80 1.38 -10.11 -7.49
C VAL A 80 0.05 -9.54 -7.97
N GLN A 81 -0.87 -9.34 -7.04
CA GLN A 81 -2.13 -8.64 -7.29
C GLN A 81 -2.03 -7.21 -6.80
N PHE A 82 -2.45 -6.26 -7.65
CA PHE A 82 -2.41 -4.84 -7.36
C PHE A 82 -3.78 -4.19 -7.56
N ASP A 83 -4.29 -3.48 -6.55
CA ASP A 83 -5.49 -2.63 -6.66
C ASP A 83 -5.07 -1.19 -6.97
N GLN A 84 -5.16 -0.80 -8.25
CA GLN A 84 -4.76 0.52 -8.74
C GLN A 84 -5.68 1.68 -8.32
N TYR A 85 -6.82 1.37 -7.71
CA TYR A 85 -7.85 2.36 -7.38
C TYR A 85 -8.05 2.53 -5.87
N ALA A 86 -7.29 1.84 -5.03
CA ALA A 86 -7.30 2.05 -3.60
C ALA A 86 -6.40 3.25 -3.22
N MET A 87 -6.90 4.15 -2.35
CA MET A 87 -6.09 5.26 -1.80
C MET A 87 -4.85 4.79 -1.04
N SER A 88 -4.88 3.56 -0.49
CA SER A 88 -3.72 2.85 0.03
C SER A 88 -3.36 1.73 -0.94
N GLN A 89 -2.12 1.71 -1.43
CA GLN A 89 -1.68 0.71 -2.39
C GLN A 89 -1.52 -0.63 -1.67
N LYS A 90 -2.38 -1.58 -2.02
CA LYS A 90 -2.36 -2.94 -1.47
C LYS A 90 -1.81 -3.88 -2.51
N TYR A 91 -0.79 -4.63 -2.11
CA TYR A 91 -0.13 -5.64 -2.91
C TYR A 91 -0.34 -6.99 -2.25
N SER A 92 -0.87 -7.96 -2.99
CA SER A 92 -1.00 -9.33 -2.50
C SER A 92 -0.08 -10.22 -3.32
N PHE A 93 0.99 -10.69 -2.70
CA PHE A 93 1.91 -11.65 -3.30
C PHE A 93 1.40 -13.05 -3.02
N THR A 94 1.43 -13.93 -4.01
CA THR A 94 1.03 -15.33 -3.87
C THR A 94 2.12 -16.23 -4.40
N ALA A 95 2.57 -17.15 -3.56
CA ALA A 95 3.53 -18.20 -3.89
C ALA A 95 2.82 -19.40 -4.51
N GLU A 96 3.54 -20.22 -5.27
CA GLU A 96 3.08 -21.51 -5.78
C GLU A 96 2.57 -22.46 -4.68
N THR A 97 3.10 -22.33 -3.46
CA THR A 97 2.68 -23.10 -2.27
C THR A 97 1.30 -22.70 -1.72
N GLY A 98 0.70 -21.62 -2.24
CA GLY A 98 -0.57 -21.07 -1.79
C GLY A 98 -0.45 -20.04 -0.66
N GLU A 99 0.76 -19.79 -0.15
CA GLU A 99 1.00 -18.74 0.84
C GLU A 99 0.83 -17.36 0.20
N SER A 100 0.11 -16.48 0.91
CA SER A 100 -0.16 -15.12 0.43
C SER A 100 0.30 -14.06 1.42
N LEU A 101 1.09 -13.10 0.95
CA LEU A 101 1.51 -11.94 1.72
C LEU A 101 0.72 -10.72 1.27
N THR A 102 -0.03 -10.10 2.18
CA THR A 102 -0.68 -8.80 1.92
C THR A 102 0.16 -7.66 2.48
N LEU A 103 0.66 -6.84 1.58
CA LEU A 103 1.48 -5.66 1.86
C LEU A 103 0.68 -4.39 1.56
N LYS A 104 0.46 -3.54 2.56
CA LYS A 104 -0.04 -2.17 2.31
C LYS A 104 1.12 -1.21 2.45
N THR A 105 1.38 -0.42 1.42
CA THR A 105 2.48 0.53 1.46
C THR A 105 2.13 1.81 0.71
N TRP A 106 2.82 2.89 1.05
CA TRP A 106 2.80 4.14 0.32
C TRP A 106 3.72 4.14 -0.91
N LEU A 107 4.40 3.02 -1.18
CA LEU A 107 5.21 2.84 -2.38
C LEU A 107 4.35 2.87 -3.64
N SER A 108 4.73 3.69 -4.62
CA SER A 108 4.04 3.78 -5.91
C SER A 108 4.15 2.47 -6.71
N THR A 109 3.16 2.19 -7.54
CA THR A 109 3.17 1.02 -8.44
C THR A 109 4.34 1.03 -9.39
N ALA A 110 4.74 2.21 -9.87
CA ALA A 110 5.89 2.35 -10.75
C ALA A 110 7.19 1.99 -10.03
N SER A 111 7.35 2.46 -8.79
CA SER A 111 8.50 2.14 -7.94
C SER A 111 8.55 0.65 -7.61
N LEU A 112 7.42 0.04 -7.21
CA LEU A 112 7.36 -1.40 -6.94
C LEU A 112 7.67 -2.22 -8.20
N ARG A 113 7.12 -1.85 -9.37
CA ARG A 113 7.43 -2.50 -10.64
C ARG A 113 8.90 -2.39 -11.03
N SER A 114 9.55 -1.28 -10.67
CA SER A 114 10.97 -1.07 -10.99
C SER A 114 11.91 -1.96 -10.19
N ILE A 115 11.48 -2.42 -9.01
CA ILE A 115 12.27 -3.28 -8.11
C ILE A 115 11.90 -4.76 -8.28
N MET A 116 10.70 -5.05 -8.78
CA MET A 116 10.22 -6.41 -8.94
C MET A 116 10.84 -7.09 -10.17
N PRO A 117 11.28 -8.35 -10.07
CA PRO A 117 11.80 -9.09 -11.21
C PRO A 117 10.70 -9.37 -12.26
N SER A 118 11.08 -9.37 -13.53
CA SER A 118 10.17 -9.55 -14.69
C SER A 118 9.43 -10.89 -14.73
N ARG A 119 9.87 -11.87 -13.94
CA ARG A 119 9.24 -13.19 -13.83
C ARG A 119 7.89 -13.18 -13.10
N ILE A 120 7.65 -12.19 -12.23
CA ILE A 120 6.44 -12.15 -11.41
C ILE A 120 5.28 -11.63 -12.27
N LYS A 121 4.22 -12.44 -12.39
CA LYS A 121 3.02 -12.08 -13.13
C LYS A 121 2.22 -11.04 -12.36
N ILE A 122 2.04 -9.86 -12.95
CA ILE A 122 1.24 -8.78 -12.37
C ILE A 122 -0.22 -8.97 -12.79
N LYS A 123 -1.12 -9.13 -11.81
CA LYS A 123 -2.56 -9.06 -12.02
C LYS A 123 -3.09 -7.74 -11.47
N ILE A 124 -3.59 -6.89 -12.36
CA ILE A 124 -4.26 -5.66 -11.96
C ILE A 124 -5.69 -6.00 -11.60
N VAL A 125 -6.10 -5.69 -10.37
CA VAL A 125 -7.47 -5.89 -9.91
C VAL A 125 -8.32 -4.77 -10.50
N GLU A 126 -9.05 -5.07 -11.56
CA GLU A 126 -10.04 -4.16 -12.13
C GLU A 126 -11.28 -4.17 -11.24
N ARG A 127 -11.58 -3.02 -10.62
CA ARG A 127 -12.86 -2.83 -9.95
C ARG A 127 -13.93 -2.65 -11.02
N LYS A 128 -14.94 -3.52 -11.01
CA LYS A 128 -16.06 -3.47 -11.95
C LYS A 128 -16.71 -2.08 -11.93
N TRP A 129 -16.88 -1.51 -13.13
CA TRP A 129 -17.30 -0.12 -13.37
C TRP A 129 -18.61 0.29 -12.65
N TYR A 130 -19.52 -0.65 -12.41
CA TYR A 130 -20.78 -0.39 -11.71
C TYR A 130 -20.59 0.02 -10.24
N ASN A 131 -19.49 -0.39 -9.58
CA ASN A 131 -19.17 0.06 -8.23
C ASN A 131 -18.69 1.53 -8.21
N LYS A 132 -18.27 2.06 -9.37
CA LYS A 132 -17.79 3.43 -9.54
C LYS A 132 -18.93 4.42 -9.79
N ILE A 133 -19.97 4.02 -10.53
CA ILE A 133 -21.08 4.92 -10.92
C ILE A 133 -22.01 5.21 -9.75
N ILE A 134 -22.24 4.24 -8.86
CA ILE A 134 -23.28 4.38 -7.81
C ILE A 134 -22.66 4.48 -6.40
N GLY A 135 -21.34 4.65 -6.30
CA GLY A 135 -20.66 4.75 -5.00
C GLY A 135 -20.89 3.54 -4.09
N PHE A 136 -21.23 2.38 -4.66
CA PHE A 136 -21.51 1.17 -3.89
C PHE A 136 -20.25 0.65 -3.22
N ARG A 137 -20.05 1.09 -1.98
CA ARG A 137 -19.01 0.58 -1.09
C ARG A 137 -19.33 -0.83 -0.59
N SER A 138 -20.57 -1.29 -0.75
CA SER A 138 -21.02 -2.61 -0.32
C SER A 138 -21.12 -3.58 -1.50
N ASN A 139 -20.47 -4.74 -1.38
CA ASN A 139 -20.50 -5.82 -2.37
C ASN A 139 -21.75 -6.73 -2.26
N GLN A 140 -22.79 -6.29 -1.51
CA GLN A 140 -24.03 -7.04 -1.31
C GLN A 140 -25.11 -6.60 -2.33
N PRO A 141 -25.65 -7.51 -3.15
CA PRO A 141 -26.62 -7.17 -4.20
C PRO A 141 -27.89 -6.47 -3.68
N SER A 142 -28.36 -6.85 -2.48
CA SER A 142 -29.56 -6.27 -1.87
C SER A 142 -29.39 -4.78 -1.53
N LYS A 143 -28.22 -4.39 -1.02
CA LYS A 143 -27.89 -2.99 -0.72
C LYS A 143 -27.75 -2.16 -2.00
N MET A 144 -27.34 -2.80 -3.10
CA MET A 144 -27.27 -2.14 -4.40
C MET A 144 -28.65 -1.80 -4.97
N ILE A 145 -29.58 -2.74 -4.88
CA ILE A 145 -30.96 -2.53 -5.37
C ILE A 145 -31.64 -1.40 -4.57
N ALA A 146 -31.50 -1.44 -3.24
CA ALA A 146 -32.13 -0.45 -2.36
C ALA A 146 -31.69 0.99 -2.65
N ALA A 147 -30.39 1.26 -2.78
CA ALA A 147 -29.94 2.63 -3.05
C ALA A 147 -30.31 3.10 -4.45
N THR A 148 -30.32 2.19 -5.44
CA THR A 148 -30.74 2.51 -6.82
C THR A 148 -32.18 3.01 -6.84
N LEU A 149 -33.09 2.35 -6.09
CA LEU A 149 -34.48 2.78 -5.94
C LEU A 149 -34.61 4.18 -5.30
N VAL A 150 -33.78 4.48 -4.30
CA VAL A 150 -33.76 5.80 -3.64
C VAL A 150 -33.34 6.88 -4.65
N TYR A 151 -32.28 6.66 -5.42
CA TYR A 151 -31.82 7.61 -6.43
C TYR A 151 -32.87 7.85 -7.53
N ILE A 152 -33.54 6.80 -8.00
CA ILE A 152 -34.62 6.93 -9.00
C ILE A 152 -35.76 7.78 -8.44
N THR A 153 -36.15 7.55 -7.18
CA THR A 153 -37.22 8.31 -6.53
C THR A 153 -36.89 9.80 -6.44
N PHE A 154 -35.66 10.14 -6.02
CA PHE A 154 -35.19 11.53 -5.98
C PHE A 154 -35.15 12.17 -7.38
N PHE A 155 -34.72 11.42 -8.39
CA PHE A 155 -34.64 11.92 -9.76
C PHE A 155 -36.03 12.21 -10.35
N VAL A 156 -37.00 11.32 -10.12
CA VAL A 156 -38.39 11.53 -10.56
C VAL A 156 -39.03 12.72 -9.82
N ALA A 157 -38.77 12.86 -8.51
CA ALA A 157 -39.25 14.01 -7.74
C ALA A 157 -38.66 15.33 -8.26
N LEU A 158 -37.37 15.36 -8.60
CA LEU A 158 -36.71 16.52 -9.19
C LEU A 158 -37.32 16.90 -10.55
N ILE A 159 -37.59 15.92 -11.41
CA ILE A 159 -38.23 16.16 -12.72
C ILE A 159 -39.64 16.72 -12.54
N LYS A 160 -40.43 16.17 -11.62
CA LYS A 160 -41.76 16.71 -11.32
C LYS A 160 -41.70 18.15 -10.80
N PHE A 161 -40.80 18.43 -9.86
CA PHE A 161 -40.59 19.78 -9.34
C PHE A 161 -40.17 20.78 -10.43
N LEU A 162 -39.36 20.35 -11.40
CA LEU A 162 -38.97 21.19 -12.54
C LEU A 162 -40.10 21.42 -13.56
N MET A 163 -41.06 20.48 -13.68
CA MET A 163 -42.22 20.64 -14.58
C MET A 163 -43.36 21.45 -13.96
N GLU A 164 -43.48 21.46 -12.63
CA GLU A 164 -44.49 22.22 -11.89
C GLU A 164 -44.08 23.69 -11.62
N ARG A 165 -42.86 24.08 -12.01
CA ARG A 165 -42.32 25.43 -11.90
C ARG A 165 -42.31 26.14 -13.25
#